data_AF-A0AAV7B4N1-F1
#
_entry.id   AF-A0AAV7B4N1-F1
#
_cell.length_a   1.000
_cell.length_b   1.000
_cell.length_c   1.000
_cell.angle_alpha   90.00
_cell.angle_beta   90.00
_cell.angle_gamma   90.00
#
_symmetry.space_group_name_H-M   'P 1'
#
loop_
_entity.id
_entity.type
_entity.pdbx_description
1 polymer ?
#
loop_
_entity_poly.entity_id
_entity_poly.type
_entity_poly.pdbx_seq_one_letter_code
_entity_poly.pdbx_strand_id
1 'polypeptide(L)'
;MQDCAVCAGSYNSMPTFSIHCTGNTYIFRIPLNEQNKSLEKTTSMRDDWVSILKEFCLQSHQCPVPEGISVASKNLEMEKEERFYSQLNTSSECLKVEDAYKVYEEVSLIPLVLENSGTAATEKIPCSTPSPQVTSPCPFLPPPLPVPFRPLNPSTRQIKTKAFHWNTVPQEKINKSMWGPKFAQKKIDTQRILRQFQTSDFSPVLESDIAKQSNILLDQKIAHNFSIVLKHFHMQPEELKEKLLIIQECDGGLSDENLTNLRRYVPTAKDRGMYLGYKGSPTELHIVDQFMLQMCKIPDLCPRLDTLLAIREMPIYMKDIHPLISQKIKACKQLLHSQAFPAVLTYILAMGNCLNETSGKGKAKGFQLSTLTKMSQLVSKEKSFTFLHALVEQILLQEPDLAKFSQELTEFEAVPGASVKGLNAEVDVLSKQLETIDQYRKSFKSKHHKSSTSEEQFLKELKEIIERYGMQHTELTKKAHEMKKLYSEVLQKFGEAEDQDSQELFGWISSFLKEFQNAYIDLRPSL
;
A
#
# COMPACT_ATOMS: atom_id res chain seq x y z
N MET A 1 30.65 -19.60 22.46
CA MET A 1 31.07 -18.52 23.39
C MET A 1 31.80 -17.52 22.52
N GLN A 2 31.30 -16.33 22.24
CA GLN A 2 31.10 -15.14 23.10
C GLN A 2 30.87 -14.01 22.06
N ASP A 3 30.07 -12.96 22.20
CA ASP A 3 29.45 -12.27 23.31
C ASP A 3 28.21 -11.58 22.75
N CYS A 4 27.02 -11.89 23.25
CA CYS A 4 25.92 -10.95 23.13
C CYS A 4 26.02 -10.01 24.33
N ALA A 5 26.54 -8.80 24.11
CA ALA A 5 26.71 -7.81 25.17
C ALA A 5 25.71 -6.68 25.00
N VAL A 6 24.93 -6.42 26.05
CA VAL A 6 24.00 -5.29 26.09
C VAL A 6 24.59 -4.20 26.98
N CYS A 7 24.82 -3.02 26.43
CA CYS A 7 25.45 -1.91 27.14
C CYS A 7 24.50 -0.72 27.20
N ALA A 8 24.33 -0.15 28.39
CA ALA A 8 23.71 1.17 28.53
C ALA A 8 24.68 2.25 28.05
N GLY A 9 24.15 3.28 27.38
CA GLY A 9 24.93 4.39 26.86
C GLY A 9 24.12 5.69 26.81
N SER A 10 24.76 6.71 26.24
CA SER A 10 24.10 7.97 25.92
C SER A 10 24.67 8.53 24.63
N TYR A 11 23.80 9.07 23.77
CA TYR A 11 24.18 9.74 22.53
C TYR A 11 23.49 11.10 22.48
N ASN A 12 24.25 12.19 22.31
CA ASN A 12 23.72 13.57 22.36
C ASN A 12 22.84 13.85 23.59
N SER A 13 23.32 13.48 24.78
CA SER A 13 22.63 13.64 26.07
C SER A 13 21.29 12.91 26.21
N MET A 14 21.03 11.93 25.33
CA MET A 14 19.82 11.10 25.35
C MET A 14 20.16 9.66 25.72
N PRO A 15 19.34 8.97 26.55
CA PRO A 15 19.59 7.59 26.93
C PRO A 15 19.46 6.65 25.73
N THR A 16 20.49 5.84 25.50
CA THR A 16 20.55 4.84 24.43
C THR A 16 21.07 3.52 25.00
N PHE A 17 20.78 2.39 24.37
CA PHE A 17 21.47 1.14 24.68
C PHE A 17 21.93 0.46 23.40
N SER A 18 23.02 -0.30 23.48
CA SER A 18 23.58 -1.04 22.36
C SER A 18 23.54 -2.53 22.62
N ILE A 19 23.32 -3.29 21.55
CA ILE A 19 23.44 -4.74 21.53
C ILE A 19 24.58 -5.08 20.59
N HIS A 20 25.60 -5.74 21.12
CA HIS A 20 26.75 -6.23 20.38
C HIS A 20 26.56 -7.72 20.13
N CYS A 21 26.49 -8.13 18.87
CA CYS A 21 26.49 -9.53 18.45
C CYS A 21 27.74 -9.78 17.58
N THR A 22 28.11 -11.05 17.35
CA THR A 22 29.26 -11.41 16.50
C THR A 22 29.19 -10.75 15.12
N GLY A 23 29.97 -9.67 14.94
CA GLY A 23 30.11 -8.91 13.70
C GLY A 23 29.26 -7.63 13.58
N ASN A 24 28.25 -7.40 14.44
CA ASN A 24 27.32 -6.26 14.30
C ASN A 24 27.02 -5.58 15.63
N THR A 25 26.92 -4.24 15.62
CA THR A 25 26.49 -3.43 16.77
C THR A 25 25.21 -2.68 16.40
N TYR A 26 24.17 -2.88 17.18
CA TYR A 26 22.88 -2.20 17.02
C TYR A 26 22.68 -1.19 18.14
N ILE A 27 22.32 0.05 17.82
CA ILE A 27 22.11 1.12 18.79
C ILE A 27 20.63 1.51 18.79
N PHE A 28 20.03 1.47 19.98
CA PHE A 28 18.63 1.79 20.19
C PHE A 28 18.52 3.06 21.03
N ARG A 29 17.58 3.93 20.65
CA ARG A 29 17.26 5.17 21.37
C ARG A 29 15.87 5.09 21.96
N ILE A 30 15.73 5.47 23.22
CA ILE A 30 14.40 5.59 23.84
C ILE A 30 13.74 6.88 23.34
N PRO A 31 12.61 6.82 22.62
CA PRO A 31 11.91 8.01 22.14
C PRO A 31 11.30 8.81 23.29
N LEU A 32 11.28 10.14 23.15
CA LEU A 32 10.60 11.05 24.07
C LEU A 32 9.14 11.19 23.64
N ASN A 33 8.25 10.72 24.50
CA ASN A 33 6.80 10.77 24.27
C ASN A 33 6.18 11.67 25.33
N GLU A 34 4.93 12.11 25.16
CA GLU A 34 4.28 13.03 26.11
C GLU A 34 4.22 12.50 27.56
N GLN A 35 4.29 11.18 27.73
CA GLN A 35 4.29 10.48 29.02
C GLN A 35 5.69 10.41 29.70
N ASN A 36 6.78 10.61 28.94
CA ASN A 36 8.18 10.48 29.39
C ASN A 36 9.00 11.75 29.10
N LYS A 37 8.51 12.91 29.52
CA LYS A 37 9.18 14.21 29.30
C LYS A 37 10.44 14.45 30.15
N SER A 38 10.71 13.61 31.16
CA SER A 38 11.89 13.75 32.03
C SER A 38 13.00 12.78 31.61
N LEU A 39 14.24 13.30 31.57
CA LEU A 39 15.44 12.54 31.27
C LEU A 39 15.62 11.35 32.24
N GLU A 40 15.23 11.52 33.51
CA GLU A 40 15.28 10.46 34.53
C GLU A 40 14.37 9.28 34.17
N LYS A 41 13.15 9.54 33.69
CA LYS A 41 12.21 8.48 33.28
C LYS A 41 12.70 7.72 32.05
N THR A 42 13.26 8.42 31.06
CA THR A 42 13.84 7.76 29.88
C THR A 42 15.11 6.98 30.21
N THR A 43 15.86 7.40 31.24
CA THR A 43 17.05 6.69 31.72
C THR A 43 16.65 5.42 32.47
N SER A 44 15.64 5.50 33.34
CA SER A 44 15.07 4.34 34.03
C SER A 44 14.56 3.29 33.04
N MET A 45 13.75 3.70 32.05
CA MET A 45 13.25 2.76 31.05
C MET A 45 14.37 2.11 30.24
N ARG A 46 15.42 2.87 29.86
CA ARG A 46 16.59 2.30 29.21
C ARG A 46 17.23 1.21 30.09
N ASP A 47 17.41 1.48 31.38
CA ASP A 47 18.08 0.55 32.29
C ASP A 47 17.24 -0.71 32.55
N ASP A 48 15.91 -0.59 32.59
CA ASP A 48 14.98 -1.72 32.65
C ASP A 48 15.11 -2.60 31.40
N TRP A 49 15.10 -1.99 30.21
CA TRP A 49 15.32 -2.71 28.95
C TRP A 49 16.68 -3.40 28.90
N VAL A 50 17.75 -2.72 29.34
CA VAL A 50 19.09 -3.30 29.39
C VAL A 50 19.15 -4.48 30.36
N SER A 51 18.48 -4.39 31.51
CA SER A 51 18.45 -5.47 32.50
C SER A 51 17.75 -6.71 31.96
N ILE A 52 16.57 -6.54 31.36
CA ILE A 52 15.80 -7.63 30.74
C ILE A 52 16.62 -8.31 29.65
N LEU A 53 17.20 -7.52 28.73
CA LEU A 53 17.95 -8.07 27.61
C LEU A 53 19.24 -8.78 28.04
N LYS A 54 19.91 -8.33 29.12
CA LYS A 54 21.06 -9.04 29.71
C LYS A 54 20.66 -10.40 30.27
N GLU A 55 19.53 -10.47 30.95
CA GLU A 55 19.02 -11.73 31.53
C GLU A 55 18.70 -12.76 30.43
N PHE A 56 18.08 -12.32 29.34
CA PHE A 56 17.82 -13.18 28.17
C PHE A 56 19.11 -13.65 27.48
N CYS A 57 20.12 -12.78 27.34
CA CYS A 57 21.41 -13.18 26.77
C CYS A 57 22.07 -14.28 27.61
N LEU A 58 22.01 -14.18 28.95
CA LEU A 58 22.54 -15.18 29.88
C LEU A 58 21.79 -16.52 29.80
N GLN A 59 20.45 -16.49 29.66
CA GLN A 59 19.64 -17.71 29.55
C GLN A 59 19.87 -18.45 28.22
N SER A 60 20.13 -17.73 27.12
CA SER A 60 20.43 -18.32 25.80
C SER A 60 21.71 -19.17 25.78
N HIS A 61 22.62 -18.96 26.75
CA HIS A 61 23.89 -19.67 26.84
C HIS A 61 23.82 -21.02 27.59
N GLN A 62 22.65 -21.45 28.08
CA GLN A 62 22.50 -22.66 28.90
C GLN A 62 21.87 -23.88 28.20
N CYS A 63 21.49 -23.81 26.92
CA CYS A 63 20.92 -24.95 26.19
C CYS A 63 22.01 -25.77 25.46
N PRO A 64 22.16 -27.09 25.73
CA PRO A 64 23.01 -27.96 24.93
C PRO A 64 22.29 -28.39 23.64
N VAL A 65 23.04 -28.45 22.54
CA VAL A 65 22.57 -28.89 21.21
C VAL A 65 22.50 -30.43 21.18
N PRO A 66 21.40 -31.07 20.75
CA PRO A 66 21.39 -32.51 20.49
C PRO A 66 21.68 -32.83 19.02
N GLU A 67 22.60 -33.77 18.80
CA GLU A 67 22.85 -34.44 17.52
C GLU A 67 21.79 -35.52 17.23
N GLY A 68 21.22 -35.51 16.02
CA GLY A 68 20.81 -36.72 15.29
C GLY A 68 19.44 -37.40 15.57
N ILE A 69 18.53 -37.21 14.60
CA ILE A 69 17.54 -38.18 14.04
C ILE A 69 16.08 -38.22 14.58
N SER A 70 15.17 -38.02 13.59
CA SER A 70 13.80 -38.56 13.37
C SER A 70 12.57 -37.97 14.08
N VAL A 71 11.70 -37.44 13.20
CA VAL A 71 10.23 -37.40 13.19
C VAL A 71 9.53 -37.97 14.45
N ALA A 72 9.13 -37.06 15.35
CA ALA A 72 7.84 -36.98 16.02
C ALA A 72 8.00 -36.09 17.26
N SER A 73 7.13 -35.08 17.39
CA SER A 73 6.73 -34.32 18.61
C SER A 73 6.78 -32.82 18.38
N LYS A 74 5.65 -32.28 17.88
CA LYS A 74 5.41 -30.84 17.70
C LYS A 74 4.51 -30.23 18.79
N ASN A 75 4.42 -30.87 19.96
CA ASN A 75 3.44 -30.51 20.99
C ASN A 75 4.05 -29.97 22.30
N LEU A 76 5.32 -29.54 22.33
CA LEU A 76 5.94 -29.03 23.56
C LEU A 76 6.48 -27.58 23.47
N GLU A 77 6.42 -26.95 22.30
CA GLU A 77 6.82 -25.53 22.15
C GLU A 77 5.69 -24.54 22.44
N MET A 78 4.42 -24.96 22.31
CA MET A 78 3.25 -24.10 22.46
C MET A 78 2.91 -23.74 23.92
N GLU A 79 3.17 -24.64 24.88
CA GLU A 79 2.94 -24.38 26.31
C GLU A 79 3.95 -23.39 26.92
N LYS A 80 5.13 -23.23 26.30
CA LYS A 80 6.16 -22.28 26.76
C LYS A 80 5.91 -20.86 26.26
N GLU A 81 5.36 -20.72 25.05
CA GLU A 81 4.92 -19.44 24.50
C GLU A 81 3.72 -18.87 25.28
N GLU A 82 2.75 -19.69 25.69
CA GLU A 82 1.60 -19.23 26.47
C GLU A 82 1.98 -18.71 27.88
N ARG A 83 2.94 -19.37 28.54
CA ARG A 83 3.49 -18.86 29.82
C ARG A 83 4.28 -17.57 29.64
N PHE A 84 4.96 -17.41 28.50
CA PHE A 84 5.75 -16.22 28.17
C PHE A 84 4.87 -14.97 28.04
N TYR A 85 3.73 -15.07 27.35
CA TYR A 85 2.77 -13.96 27.23
C TYR A 85 2.00 -13.70 28.54
N SER A 86 1.74 -14.73 29.35
CA SER A 86 1.08 -14.57 30.64
C SER A 86 1.94 -13.84 31.68
N GLN A 87 3.27 -14.00 31.66
CA GLN A 87 4.17 -13.36 32.65
C GLN A 87 4.49 -11.89 32.33
N LEU A 88 4.43 -11.49 31.06
CA LEU A 88 4.57 -10.08 30.65
C LEU A 88 3.37 -9.22 31.08
N ASN A 89 2.19 -9.83 31.26
CA ASN A 89 0.96 -9.10 31.63
C ASN A 89 0.78 -8.90 33.15
N THR A 90 1.58 -9.54 34.00
CA THR A 90 1.40 -9.48 35.47
C THR A 90 2.24 -8.40 36.17
N SER A 91 3.13 -7.71 35.46
CA SER A 91 4.01 -6.72 36.08
C SER A 91 3.89 -5.36 35.38
N SER A 92 3.14 -4.47 36.05
CA SER A 92 3.11 -3.00 35.92
C SER A 92 1.93 -2.40 35.15
N GLU A 93 1.05 -1.76 35.93
CA GLU A 93 0.02 -0.82 35.51
C GLU A 93 0.60 0.30 34.63
N CYS A 94 0.44 0.21 33.32
CA CYS A 94 0.58 1.35 32.41
C CYS A 94 -0.37 1.21 31.21
N LEU A 95 -1.44 2.03 31.26
CA LEU A 95 -2.31 2.54 30.20
C LEU A 95 -2.72 1.59 29.05
N LYS A 96 -4.04 1.36 28.99
CA LYS A 96 -4.81 0.56 28.05
C LYS A 96 -4.36 0.68 26.57
N VAL A 97 -4.23 -0.48 25.93
CA VAL A 97 -3.77 -0.69 24.55
C VAL A 97 -4.83 -0.32 23.48
N GLU A 98 -6.00 0.17 23.87
CA GLU A 98 -7.10 0.46 22.95
C GLU A 98 -6.98 1.80 22.19
N ASP A 99 -6.14 2.73 22.65
CA ASP A 99 -6.02 4.06 22.01
C ASP A 99 -4.87 4.17 20.98
N ALA A 100 -4.03 3.15 20.83
CA ALA A 100 -2.93 3.16 19.85
C ALA A 100 -3.37 2.75 18.43
N TYR A 101 -4.50 2.05 18.29
CA TYR A 101 -4.98 1.55 17.00
C TYR A 101 -5.76 2.61 16.19
N LYS A 102 -6.24 3.69 16.80
CA LYS A 102 -6.99 4.74 16.10
C LYS A 102 -6.16 5.70 15.26
N VAL A 103 -4.84 5.74 15.42
CA VAL A 103 -3.97 6.66 14.68
C VAL A 103 -3.55 6.11 13.30
N TYR A 104 -3.72 4.80 13.06
CA TYR A 104 -3.36 4.16 11.80
C TYR A 104 -4.54 3.95 10.81
N GLU A 105 -5.79 4.08 11.26
CA GLU A 105 -6.97 3.89 10.39
C GLU A 105 -7.42 5.15 9.63
N GLU A 106 -7.05 6.37 10.04
CA GLU A 106 -7.58 7.60 9.42
C GLU A 106 -6.86 8.07 8.13
N VAL A 107 -5.85 7.34 7.62
CA VAL A 107 -5.08 7.80 6.42
C VAL A 107 -5.34 7.00 5.14
N SER A 108 -6.12 5.91 5.17
CA SER A 108 -6.28 5.07 3.97
C SER A 108 -7.70 4.61 3.69
N LEU A 109 -8.62 5.52 3.36
CA LEU A 109 -9.87 5.16 2.67
C LEU A 109 -10.42 6.32 1.81
N ILE A 110 -10.15 6.33 0.50
CA ILE A 110 -11.14 6.70 -0.54
C ILE A 110 -10.85 5.88 -1.82
N PRO A 111 -11.72 4.93 -2.22
CA PRO A 111 -11.76 4.37 -3.57
C PRO A 111 -12.56 5.27 -4.53
N LEU A 112 -12.01 5.52 -5.73
CA LEU A 112 -12.75 6.10 -6.85
C LEU A 112 -13.46 4.98 -7.64
N VAL A 113 -14.78 4.97 -7.57
CA VAL A 113 -15.65 4.19 -8.47
C VAL A 113 -15.84 4.97 -9.77
N LEU A 114 -15.59 4.32 -10.91
CA LEU A 114 -15.94 4.82 -12.24
C LEU A 114 -16.92 3.81 -12.86
N GLU A 115 -18.17 4.24 -13.00
CA GLU A 115 -19.25 3.48 -13.64
C GLU A 115 -19.08 3.48 -15.17
N ASN A 116 -19.40 2.32 -15.75
CA ASN A 116 -19.50 2.05 -17.18
C ASN A 116 -20.91 2.38 -17.70
N SER A 117 -20.99 2.97 -18.90
CA SER A 117 -22.04 2.73 -19.92
C SER A 117 -21.58 3.45 -21.21
N GLY A 118 -21.62 2.92 -22.43
CA GLY A 118 -22.41 1.85 -23.03
C GLY A 118 -23.27 2.47 -24.14
N THR A 119 -22.99 2.21 -25.42
CA THR A 119 -23.94 2.52 -26.52
C THR A 119 -23.83 1.53 -27.68
N ALA A 120 -24.92 0.81 -27.91
CA ALA A 120 -25.26 0.13 -29.15
C ALA A 120 -26.54 0.75 -29.72
N ALA A 121 -26.53 0.87 -31.05
CA ALA A 121 -27.61 0.90 -32.05
C ALA A 121 -28.92 1.68 -31.79
N THR A 122 -29.27 2.46 -32.81
CA THR A 122 -30.39 3.39 -32.95
C THR A 122 -31.55 2.74 -33.73
N GLU A 123 -32.77 2.89 -33.23
CA GLU A 123 -34.01 2.83 -34.03
C GLU A 123 -34.75 4.18 -33.91
N LYS A 124 -35.22 4.71 -35.04
CA LYS A 124 -36.05 5.94 -35.18
C LYS A 124 -37.00 5.73 -36.34
N ILE A 125 -38.28 6.10 -36.20
CA ILE A 125 -39.13 6.84 -37.18
C ILE A 125 -40.39 7.41 -36.43
N PRO A 126 -41.22 8.37 -36.95
CA PRO A 126 -41.03 9.74 -37.50
C PRO A 126 -41.85 10.88 -36.80
N CYS A 127 -41.67 12.10 -37.37
CA CYS A 127 -42.54 13.30 -37.41
C CYS A 127 -42.31 14.36 -36.31
N SER A 128 -42.24 15.67 -36.57
CA SER A 128 -42.54 16.47 -37.77
C SER A 128 -41.93 17.89 -37.66
N THR A 129 -41.60 18.48 -38.80
CA THR A 129 -41.16 19.88 -39.06
C THR A 129 -42.29 20.91 -38.82
N PRO A 130 -41.98 22.21 -38.62
CA PRO A 130 -41.83 23.16 -39.74
C PRO A 130 -40.64 24.15 -39.65
N SER A 131 -40.17 24.57 -40.83
CA SER A 131 -39.22 25.67 -41.13
C SER A 131 -39.97 27.02 -41.29
N PRO A 132 -39.38 28.10 -41.85
CA PRO A 132 -38.08 28.77 -41.63
C PRO A 132 -38.25 30.30 -41.45
N GLN A 133 -37.27 31.04 -40.88
CA GLN A 133 -37.07 32.45 -41.28
C GLN A 133 -35.60 32.86 -41.34
N VAL A 134 -35.31 33.55 -42.44
CA VAL A 134 -34.07 34.13 -42.91
C VAL A 134 -33.88 35.50 -42.27
N THR A 135 -32.69 35.84 -41.77
CA THR A 135 -32.25 37.23 -41.66
C THR A 135 -30.77 37.40 -41.99
N SER A 136 -30.57 38.36 -42.89
CA SER A 136 -29.37 38.91 -43.53
C SER A 136 -28.34 39.54 -42.57
N PRO A 137 -27.11 39.84 -43.07
CA PRO A 137 -25.98 40.33 -42.29
C PRO A 137 -25.86 41.86 -42.29
N CYS A 138 -25.34 42.45 -41.20
CA CYS A 138 -24.57 43.70 -41.08
C CYS A 138 -24.50 44.14 -39.60
N PRO A 139 -23.64 45.08 -39.17
CA PRO A 139 -22.33 45.50 -39.69
C PRO A 139 -21.25 45.54 -38.58
N PHE A 140 -19.99 45.72 -38.99
CA PHE A 140 -18.83 46.00 -38.13
C PHE A 140 -19.07 47.20 -37.18
N LEU A 141 -18.71 47.05 -35.90
CA LEU A 141 -18.52 48.16 -34.96
C LEU A 141 -17.03 48.36 -34.64
N PRO A 142 -16.59 49.62 -34.45
CA PRO A 142 -15.18 50.05 -34.41
C PRO A 142 -14.47 49.71 -33.09
N PRO A 143 -13.13 49.76 -33.05
CA PRO A 143 -12.36 49.46 -31.84
C PRO A 143 -12.62 50.49 -30.73
N PRO A 144 -12.71 50.07 -29.45
CA PRO A 144 -12.84 51.01 -28.34
C PRO A 144 -11.56 51.81 -28.13
N LEU A 145 -11.74 53.11 -27.88
CA LEU A 145 -10.72 54.11 -27.55
C LEU A 145 -9.91 53.75 -26.28
N PRO A 146 -8.67 54.25 -26.14
CA PRO A 146 -7.81 53.94 -25.01
C PRO A 146 -8.31 54.63 -23.74
N VAL A 147 -8.56 53.83 -22.69
CA VAL A 147 -8.89 54.32 -21.34
C VAL A 147 -7.66 55.00 -20.72
N PRO A 148 -7.83 56.08 -19.92
CA PRO A 148 -6.75 56.96 -19.51
C PRO A 148 -5.81 56.32 -18.50
N PHE A 149 -4.53 56.66 -18.62
CA PHE A 149 -3.47 56.38 -17.64
C PHE A 149 -3.94 56.66 -16.22
N ARG A 150 -4.06 55.61 -15.40
CA ARG A 150 -4.24 55.76 -13.96
C ARG A 150 -2.87 56.14 -13.33
N PRO A 151 -2.82 57.13 -12.42
CA PRO A 151 -1.55 57.58 -11.84
C PRO A 151 -0.85 56.44 -11.09
N LEU A 152 0.48 56.33 -11.24
CA LEU A 152 1.33 55.55 -10.35
C LEU A 152 1.16 56.10 -8.92
N ASN A 153 0.53 55.33 -8.03
CA ASN A 153 0.70 55.54 -6.59
C ASN A 153 2.08 54.99 -6.21
N PRO A 154 2.95 55.80 -5.56
CA PRO A 154 4.20 55.31 -5.04
C PRO A 154 3.95 54.51 -3.74
N SER A 155 4.61 53.36 -3.63
CA SER A 155 4.89 52.64 -2.38
C SER A 155 3.74 51.91 -1.67
N THR A 156 3.51 50.66 -2.09
CA THR A 156 3.57 49.52 -1.16
C THR A 156 4.42 48.43 -1.81
N ARG A 157 5.58 48.10 -1.24
CA ARG A 157 6.31 46.87 -1.61
C ARG A 157 5.37 45.70 -1.32
N GLN A 158 4.78 45.10 -2.36
CA GLN A 158 4.03 43.87 -2.18
C GLN A 158 4.99 42.80 -1.66
N ILE A 159 4.75 42.30 -0.45
CA ILE A 159 5.47 41.17 0.11
C ILE A 159 5.24 39.99 -0.84
N LYS A 160 6.27 39.60 -1.60
CA LYS A 160 6.24 38.38 -2.41
C LYS A 160 6.52 37.19 -1.49
N THR A 161 5.75 36.12 -1.63
CA THR A 161 5.94 34.89 -0.86
C THR A 161 6.20 33.72 -1.79
N LYS A 162 6.79 32.64 -1.25
CA LYS A 162 6.88 31.38 -1.99
C LYS A 162 5.47 30.88 -2.36
N ALA A 163 5.30 30.45 -3.61
CA ALA A 163 4.04 29.90 -4.08
C ALA A 163 3.83 28.49 -3.54
N PHE A 164 2.61 28.19 -3.09
CA PHE A 164 2.19 26.85 -2.73
C PHE A 164 1.49 26.21 -3.94
N HIS A 165 2.06 25.12 -4.47
CA HIS A 165 1.59 24.48 -5.71
C HIS A 165 0.59 23.36 -5.43
N TRP A 166 -0.66 23.72 -5.13
CA TRP A 166 -1.75 22.75 -4.98
C TRP A 166 -2.34 22.30 -6.33
N ASN A 167 -2.98 21.14 -6.33
CA ASN A 167 -3.87 20.72 -7.41
C ASN A 167 -5.30 21.17 -7.03
N THR A 168 -5.90 22.02 -7.86
CA THR A 168 -7.20 22.62 -7.57
C THR A 168 -8.36 21.67 -7.90
N VAL A 169 -9.36 21.61 -7.02
CA VAL A 169 -10.61 20.90 -7.29
C VAL A 169 -11.39 21.66 -8.39
N PRO A 170 -11.84 21.00 -9.47
CA PRO A 170 -12.67 21.63 -10.50
C PRO A 170 -13.95 22.23 -9.91
N GLN A 171 -14.33 23.42 -10.39
CA GLN A 171 -15.41 24.23 -9.80
C GLN A 171 -16.75 23.48 -9.74
N GLU A 172 -17.01 22.59 -10.71
CA GLU A 172 -18.25 21.81 -10.81
C GLU A 172 -18.38 20.77 -9.68
N LYS A 173 -17.25 20.37 -9.08
CA LYS A 173 -17.19 19.35 -8.02
C LYS A 173 -17.25 19.95 -6.61
N ILE A 174 -17.08 21.27 -6.47
CA ILE A 174 -16.98 21.95 -5.16
C ILE A 174 -18.28 21.80 -4.35
N ASN A 175 -19.45 22.07 -4.96
CA ASN A 175 -20.74 22.07 -4.27
C ASN A 175 -21.15 20.72 -3.67
N LYS A 176 -20.65 19.61 -4.23
CA LYS A 176 -20.91 18.23 -3.75
C LYS A 176 -19.79 17.69 -2.85
N SER A 177 -18.72 18.45 -2.65
CA SER A 177 -17.57 18.07 -1.84
C SER A 177 -17.61 18.73 -0.46
N MET A 178 -16.65 18.37 0.39
CA MET A 178 -16.39 19.05 1.66
C MET A 178 -16.14 20.57 1.54
N TRP A 179 -15.80 21.07 0.33
CA TRP A 179 -15.51 22.48 0.04
C TRP A 179 -16.74 23.33 -0.30
N GLY A 180 -17.95 22.77 -0.18
CA GLY A 180 -19.20 23.46 -0.48
C GLY A 180 -19.52 24.64 0.47
N PRO A 181 -20.65 25.34 0.24
CA PRO A 181 -20.99 26.63 0.87
C PRO A 181 -21.18 26.60 2.40
N LYS A 182 -21.10 25.43 3.05
CA LYS A 182 -21.15 25.29 4.51
C LYS A 182 -19.77 25.39 5.18
N PHE A 183 -18.69 25.55 4.41
CA PHE A 183 -17.35 25.62 4.96
C PHE A 183 -17.00 27.02 5.50
N ALA A 184 -16.80 27.12 6.81
CA ALA A 184 -16.35 28.36 7.44
C ALA A 184 -14.84 28.53 7.28
N GLN A 185 -14.42 29.58 6.55
CA GLN A 185 -13.01 29.95 6.47
C GLN A 185 -12.48 30.27 7.88
N LYS A 186 -11.40 29.61 8.26
CA LYS A 186 -10.71 29.88 9.53
C LYS A 186 -9.93 31.19 9.38
N LYS A 187 -10.05 32.07 10.37
CA LYS A 187 -9.23 33.27 10.44
C LYS A 187 -7.79 32.87 10.76
N ILE A 188 -6.86 33.24 9.88
CA ILE A 188 -5.43 33.01 10.05
C ILE A 188 -4.70 34.34 10.17
N ASP A 189 -3.61 34.36 10.93
CA ASP A 189 -2.72 35.51 10.99
C ASP A 189 -1.95 35.63 9.67
N THR A 190 -2.54 36.39 8.75
CA THR A 190 -2.02 36.57 7.40
C THR A 190 -0.67 37.29 7.42
N GLN A 191 -0.47 38.24 8.35
CA GLN A 191 0.77 39.02 8.41
C GLN A 191 1.95 38.17 8.89
N ARG A 192 1.72 37.30 9.88
CA ARG A 192 2.73 36.35 10.34
C ARG A 192 3.13 35.38 9.24
N ILE A 193 2.15 34.80 8.53
CA ILE A 193 2.41 33.87 7.42
C ILE A 193 3.15 34.57 6.27
N LEU A 194 2.73 35.76 5.88
CA LEU A 194 3.39 36.53 4.83
C LEU A 194 4.86 36.81 5.18
N ARG A 195 5.19 37.10 6.44
CA ARG A 195 6.58 37.28 6.91
C ARG A 195 7.37 35.97 6.93
N GLN A 196 6.76 34.87 7.39
CA GLN A 196 7.41 33.56 7.49
C GLN A 196 7.78 32.98 6.12
N PHE A 197 6.96 33.25 5.10
CA PHE A 197 7.16 32.74 3.74
C PHE A 197 7.56 33.81 2.74
N GLN A 198 7.94 35.00 3.23
CA GLN A 198 8.45 36.08 2.40
C GLN A 198 9.66 35.55 1.62
N THR A 199 9.61 35.70 0.30
CA THR A 199 10.84 35.62 -0.48
C THR A 199 11.63 36.87 -0.10
N SER A 200 12.76 36.68 0.58
CA SER A 200 13.75 37.74 0.66
C SER A 200 13.98 38.22 -0.77
N ASP A 201 13.83 39.53 -1.02
CA ASP A 201 14.53 40.18 -2.11
C ASP A 201 16.02 40.08 -1.75
N PHE A 202 16.58 38.87 -1.80
CA PHE A 202 17.96 38.75 -2.16
C PHE A 202 18.00 39.42 -3.53
N SER A 203 18.57 40.62 -3.56
CA SER A 203 19.32 41.08 -4.72
C SER A 203 19.98 39.86 -5.35
N PRO A 204 20.01 39.74 -6.68
CA PRO A 204 20.39 38.51 -7.37
C PRO A 204 21.88 38.20 -7.14
N VAL A 205 22.22 37.68 -5.96
CA VAL A 205 23.55 37.18 -5.59
C VAL A 205 23.63 35.68 -5.92
N LEU A 206 22.62 35.16 -6.63
CA LEU A 206 22.71 33.92 -7.37
C LEU A 206 22.30 34.07 -8.85
N GLU A 207 22.32 35.30 -9.41
CA GLU A 207 22.47 35.45 -10.87
C GLU A 207 23.95 35.55 -11.28
N SER A 208 24.87 35.71 -10.34
CA SER A 208 26.30 35.79 -10.66
C SER A 208 26.98 34.44 -10.94
N ASP A 209 26.30 33.31 -10.75
CA ASP A 209 26.79 32.00 -11.23
C ASP A 209 26.02 31.45 -12.44
N ILE A 210 24.90 32.06 -12.86
CA ILE A 210 24.19 31.64 -14.09
C ILE A 210 24.42 32.63 -15.25
N ALA A 211 24.79 33.88 -14.98
CA ALA A 211 25.18 34.82 -16.04
C ALA A 211 26.58 34.56 -16.64
N LYS A 212 27.30 33.53 -16.16
CA LYS A 212 28.59 33.07 -16.73
C LYS A 212 28.64 31.57 -17.06
N GLN A 213 27.53 30.84 -16.97
CA GLN A 213 27.51 29.39 -17.26
C GLN A 213 26.75 29.09 -18.55
N SER A 214 27.54 28.79 -19.59
CA SER A 214 27.25 27.99 -20.79
C SER A 214 25.78 27.71 -21.17
N ASN A 215 25.37 28.25 -22.33
CA ASN A 215 24.36 27.73 -23.26
C ASN A 215 23.50 26.53 -22.78
N ILE A 216 22.56 26.75 -21.84
CA ILE A 216 21.59 25.71 -21.47
C ILE A 216 20.52 25.63 -22.56
N LEU A 217 20.36 24.48 -23.21
CA LEU A 217 19.39 24.28 -24.29
C LEU A 217 18.00 23.90 -23.77
N LEU A 218 17.94 23.19 -22.65
CA LEU A 218 16.69 22.77 -22.05
C LEU A 218 15.89 23.97 -21.52
N ASP A 219 14.56 23.83 -21.47
CA ASP A 219 13.70 24.81 -20.78
C ASP A 219 14.22 25.08 -19.37
N GLN A 220 14.35 26.36 -19.01
CA GLN A 220 15.03 26.79 -17.79
C GLN A 220 14.41 26.20 -16.51
N LYS A 221 13.09 26.01 -16.48
CA LYS A 221 12.40 25.42 -15.32
C LYS A 221 12.65 23.91 -15.24
N ILE A 222 12.59 23.22 -16.38
CA ILE A 222 12.91 21.78 -16.45
C ILE A 222 14.38 21.56 -16.10
N ALA A 223 15.28 22.38 -16.63
CA ALA A 223 16.71 22.33 -16.38
C ALA A 223 17.03 22.54 -14.90
N HIS A 224 16.39 23.52 -14.26
CA HIS A 224 16.54 23.75 -12.83
C HIS A 224 16.10 22.52 -12.02
N ASN A 225 14.91 21.99 -12.27
CA ASN A 225 14.41 20.82 -11.54
C ASN A 225 15.27 19.57 -11.79
N PHE A 226 15.70 19.35 -13.03
CA PHE A 226 16.53 18.21 -13.37
C PHE A 226 17.94 18.35 -12.77
N SER A 227 18.51 19.56 -12.72
CA SER A 227 19.79 19.80 -12.04
C SER A 227 19.76 19.46 -10.55
N ILE A 228 18.63 19.70 -9.86
CA ILE A 228 18.44 19.31 -8.46
C ILE A 228 18.47 17.78 -8.33
N VAL A 229 17.79 17.09 -9.24
CA VAL A 229 17.81 15.62 -9.30
C VAL A 229 19.22 15.11 -9.54
N LEU A 230 19.92 15.67 -10.53
CA LEU A 230 21.29 15.27 -10.88
C LEU A 230 22.32 15.51 -9.76
N LYS A 231 22.07 16.39 -8.80
CA LYS A 231 22.94 16.52 -7.60
C LYS A 231 23.00 15.24 -6.77
N HIS A 232 21.97 14.40 -6.86
CA HIS A 232 21.91 13.10 -6.19
C HIS A 232 22.34 11.95 -7.11
N PHE A 233 22.69 12.25 -8.38
CA PHE A 233 23.27 11.29 -9.32
C PHE A 233 24.79 11.33 -9.22
N HIS A 234 25.37 10.30 -8.60
CA HIS A 234 26.82 10.14 -8.51
C HIS A 234 27.40 9.40 -9.72
N MET A 235 27.16 9.92 -10.93
CA MET A 235 27.68 9.33 -12.17
C MET A 235 27.92 10.38 -13.24
N GLN A 236 28.80 10.07 -14.19
CA GLN A 236 29.02 10.90 -15.38
C GLN A 236 27.98 10.58 -16.47
N PRO A 237 27.63 11.57 -17.32
CA PRO A 237 26.67 11.36 -18.41
C PRO A 237 27.02 10.19 -19.34
N GLU A 238 28.31 10.00 -19.62
CA GLU A 238 28.83 8.96 -20.53
C GLU A 238 28.59 7.55 -20.00
N GLU A 239 28.54 7.39 -18.68
CA GLU A 239 28.34 6.10 -18.01
C GLU A 239 26.87 5.63 -18.08
N LEU A 240 25.94 6.53 -18.43
CA LEU A 240 24.50 6.27 -18.39
C LEU A 240 24.09 5.04 -19.19
N LYS A 241 24.63 4.89 -20.41
CA LYS A 241 24.28 3.77 -21.28
C LYS A 241 24.68 2.43 -20.65
N GLU A 242 25.92 2.33 -20.15
CA GLU A 242 26.45 1.09 -19.56
C GLU A 242 25.78 0.76 -18.23
N LYS A 243 25.52 1.76 -17.38
CA LYS A 243 24.78 1.58 -16.12
C LYS A 243 23.36 1.06 -16.33
N LEU A 244 22.71 1.42 -17.44
CA LEU A 244 21.38 0.91 -17.82
C LEU A 244 21.40 -0.50 -18.43
N LEU A 245 22.58 -1.08 -18.67
CA LEU A 245 22.74 -2.49 -19.05
C LEU A 245 22.96 -3.39 -17.83
N ILE A 246 23.01 -2.84 -16.62
CA ILE A 246 23.16 -3.58 -15.37
C ILE A 246 21.80 -3.58 -14.66
N ILE A 247 21.24 -4.77 -14.45
CA ILE A 247 19.87 -4.92 -13.93
C ILE A 247 19.81 -4.58 -12.45
N GLN A 248 20.75 -5.07 -11.64
CA GLN A 248 20.72 -4.91 -10.19
C GLN A 248 21.54 -3.71 -9.74
N GLU A 249 21.07 -3.02 -8.70
CA GLU A 249 21.82 -1.90 -8.09
C GLU A 249 23.12 -2.39 -7.43
N CYS A 250 23.10 -3.57 -6.79
CA CYS A 250 24.29 -4.15 -6.13
C CYS A 250 25.44 -4.47 -7.10
N ASP A 251 25.12 -4.71 -8.37
CA ASP A 251 26.11 -4.99 -9.42
C ASP A 251 26.61 -3.71 -10.10
N GLY A 252 26.25 -2.54 -9.53
CA GLY A 252 26.63 -1.23 -10.02
C GLY A 252 25.62 -0.59 -10.97
N GLY A 253 24.41 -1.13 -11.10
CA GLY A 253 23.30 -0.50 -11.81
C GLY A 253 22.76 0.74 -11.12
N LEU A 254 21.80 1.42 -11.75
CA LEU A 254 21.15 2.61 -11.17
C LEU A 254 20.20 2.22 -10.03
N SER A 255 20.00 3.07 -9.03
CA SER A 255 18.96 2.88 -8.01
C SER A 255 17.55 3.06 -8.56
N ASP A 256 16.54 2.56 -7.85
CA ASP A 256 15.12 2.70 -8.25
C ASP A 256 14.68 4.17 -8.28
N GLU A 257 15.21 4.99 -7.36
CA GLU A 257 15.01 6.44 -7.36
C GLU A 257 15.60 7.07 -8.62
N ASN A 258 16.82 6.67 -9.02
CA ASN A 258 17.46 7.17 -10.23
C ASN A 258 16.69 6.77 -11.48
N LEU A 259 16.24 5.51 -11.59
CA LEU A 259 15.42 5.04 -12.70
C LEU A 259 14.09 5.81 -12.80
N THR A 260 13.41 6.01 -11.68
CA THR A 260 12.14 6.76 -11.59
C THR A 260 12.34 8.23 -11.98
N ASN A 261 13.42 8.84 -11.50
CA ASN A 261 13.78 10.20 -11.85
C ASN A 261 14.10 10.33 -13.35
N LEU A 262 14.92 9.46 -13.92
CA LEU A 262 15.18 9.44 -15.37
C LEU A 262 13.89 9.26 -16.16
N ARG A 263 12.98 8.39 -15.70
CA ARG A 263 11.69 8.15 -16.34
C ARG A 263 10.80 9.39 -16.38
N ARG A 264 10.89 10.24 -15.36
CA ARG A 264 10.18 11.53 -15.27
C ARG A 264 10.72 12.58 -16.25
N TYR A 265 12.03 12.54 -16.54
CA TYR A 265 12.71 13.51 -17.40
C TYR A 265 13.11 12.93 -18.77
N VAL A 266 12.43 11.88 -19.25
CA VAL A 266 12.73 11.33 -20.59
C VAL A 266 12.62 12.44 -21.66
N PRO A 267 13.61 12.60 -22.56
CA PRO A 267 13.56 13.57 -23.64
C PRO A 267 12.34 13.40 -24.54
N THR A 268 11.63 14.50 -24.79
CA THR A 268 10.52 14.55 -25.74
C THR A 268 11.02 14.45 -27.19
N ALA A 269 10.12 14.26 -28.14
CA ALA A 269 10.49 14.27 -29.57
C ALA A 269 11.15 15.59 -30.00
N LYS A 270 10.71 16.72 -29.42
CA LYS A 270 11.31 18.05 -29.63
C LYS A 270 12.74 18.08 -29.10
N ASP A 271 12.94 17.61 -27.87
CA ASP A 271 14.26 17.57 -27.23
C ASP A 271 15.21 16.69 -28.04
N ARG A 272 14.75 15.51 -28.49
CA ARG A 272 15.55 14.62 -29.35
C ARG A 272 16.00 15.31 -30.63
N GLY A 273 15.10 16.01 -31.32
CA GLY A 273 15.47 16.77 -32.53
C GLY A 273 16.51 17.85 -32.25
N MET A 274 16.37 18.55 -31.13
CA MET A 274 17.29 19.61 -30.69
C MET A 274 18.67 19.07 -30.31
N TYR A 275 18.74 18.07 -29.42
CA TYR A 275 20.00 17.53 -28.92
C TYR A 275 20.75 16.69 -29.95
N LEU A 276 20.05 15.86 -30.74
CA LEU A 276 20.71 15.08 -31.80
C LEU A 276 21.18 15.96 -32.96
N GLY A 277 20.60 17.15 -33.14
CA GLY A 277 21.02 18.14 -34.12
C GLY A 277 22.15 19.07 -33.65
N TYR A 278 22.56 18.99 -32.38
CA TYR A 278 23.61 19.84 -31.82
C TYR A 278 24.98 19.48 -32.42
N LYS A 279 25.68 20.49 -32.98
CA LYS A 279 26.97 20.32 -33.68
C LYS A 279 28.20 20.73 -32.86
N GLY A 280 28.00 21.32 -31.68
CA GLY A 280 29.10 21.72 -30.79
C GLY A 280 29.65 20.54 -30.00
N SER A 281 30.68 20.78 -29.18
CA SER A 281 31.22 19.72 -28.32
C SER A 281 30.24 19.40 -27.18
N PRO A 282 29.93 18.11 -26.92
CA PRO A 282 29.13 17.72 -25.75
C PRO A 282 29.70 18.23 -24.42
N THR A 283 31.02 18.34 -24.29
CA THR A 283 31.67 18.79 -23.05
C THR A 283 31.51 20.29 -22.77
N GLU A 284 31.10 21.07 -23.76
CA GLU A 284 30.81 22.51 -23.62
C GLU A 284 29.40 22.77 -23.08
N LEU A 285 28.53 21.76 -23.12
CA LEU A 285 27.17 21.84 -22.62
C LEU A 285 27.14 21.84 -21.09
N HIS A 286 26.11 22.45 -20.51
CA HIS A 286 25.84 22.29 -19.10
C HIS A 286 25.53 20.83 -18.75
N ILE A 287 25.83 20.37 -17.53
CA ILE A 287 25.70 18.97 -17.12
C ILE A 287 24.30 18.37 -17.39
N VAL A 288 23.25 19.17 -17.21
CA VAL A 288 21.86 18.81 -17.52
C VAL A 288 21.66 18.47 -19.00
N ASP A 289 22.23 19.27 -19.88
CA ASP A 289 22.14 19.07 -21.33
C ASP A 289 23.03 17.92 -21.78
N GLN A 290 24.16 17.68 -21.11
CA GLN A 290 24.98 16.48 -21.34
C GLN A 290 24.18 15.21 -21.03
N PHE A 291 23.50 15.15 -19.89
CA PHE A 291 22.61 14.03 -19.55
C PHE A 291 21.45 13.89 -20.55
N MET A 292 20.78 14.98 -20.91
CA MET A 292 19.70 14.95 -21.91
C MET A 292 20.19 14.43 -23.27
N LEU A 293 21.37 14.87 -23.72
CA LEU A 293 21.99 14.39 -24.95
C LEU A 293 22.29 12.89 -24.89
N GLN A 294 22.83 12.39 -23.78
CA GLN A 294 23.10 10.96 -23.60
C GLN A 294 21.80 10.15 -23.57
N MET A 295 20.75 10.63 -22.88
CA MET A 295 19.42 10.01 -22.90
C MET A 295 18.81 9.96 -24.31
N CYS A 296 19.04 10.98 -25.15
CA CYS A 296 18.57 10.99 -26.53
C CYS A 296 19.25 9.92 -27.41
N LYS A 297 20.51 9.59 -27.13
CA LYS A 297 21.29 8.58 -27.85
C LYS A 297 20.89 7.14 -27.52
N ILE A 298 20.20 6.92 -26.40
CA ILE A 298 19.80 5.58 -25.96
C ILE A 298 18.51 5.17 -26.70
N PRO A 299 18.55 4.09 -27.51
CA PRO A 299 17.36 3.57 -28.16
C PRO A 299 16.43 2.93 -27.12
N ASP A 300 15.12 3.11 -27.32
CA ASP A 300 14.06 2.56 -26.49
C ASP A 300 14.26 2.84 -24.97
N LEU A 301 14.71 4.06 -24.63
CA LEU A 301 15.01 4.45 -23.25
C LEU A 301 13.80 4.25 -22.30
N CYS A 302 12.60 4.68 -22.69
CA CYS A 302 11.40 4.47 -21.86
C CYS A 302 11.16 2.98 -21.57
N PRO A 303 11.01 2.11 -22.60
CA PRO A 303 10.88 0.67 -22.37
C PRO A 303 12.01 0.06 -21.52
N ARG A 304 13.26 0.53 -21.67
CA ARG A 304 14.39 0.06 -20.86
C ARG A 304 14.22 0.41 -19.38
N LEU A 305 13.91 1.67 -19.08
CA LEU A 305 13.66 2.13 -17.70
C LEU A 305 12.48 1.39 -17.08
N ASP A 306 11.38 1.26 -17.82
CA ASP A 306 10.16 0.56 -17.38
C ASP A 306 10.44 -0.92 -17.12
N THR A 307 11.27 -1.57 -17.95
CA THR A 307 11.68 -2.97 -17.77
C THR A 307 12.53 -3.17 -16.52
N LEU A 308 13.52 -2.28 -16.29
CA LEU A 308 14.40 -2.37 -15.12
C LEU A 308 13.61 -2.22 -13.81
N LEU A 309 12.69 -1.25 -13.75
CA LEU A 309 11.80 -1.06 -12.61
C LEU A 309 10.90 -2.29 -12.40
N ALA A 310 10.23 -2.75 -13.46
CA ALA A 310 9.32 -3.89 -13.37
C ALA A 310 10.02 -5.16 -12.85
N ILE A 311 11.24 -5.45 -13.33
CA ILE A 311 12.02 -6.60 -12.88
C ILE A 311 12.32 -6.54 -11.38
N ARG A 312 12.60 -5.35 -10.83
CA ARG A 312 12.95 -5.18 -9.42
C ARG A 312 11.74 -5.19 -8.50
N GLU A 313 10.60 -4.70 -8.97
CA GLU A 313 9.36 -4.70 -8.19
C GLU A 313 8.70 -6.08 -8.13
N MET A 314 8.76 -6.86 -9.20
CA MET A 314 8.15 -8.19 -9.30
C MET A 314 8.39 -9.14 -8.11
N PRO A 315 9.64 -9.37 -7.63
CA PRO A 315 9.87 -10.26 -6.50
C PRO A 315 9.22 -9.76 -5.21
N ILE A 316 9.07 -8.44 -5.03
CA ILE A 316 8.38 -7.84 -3.89
C ILE A 316 6.89 -8.16 -3.98
N TYR A 317 6.27 -7.90 -5.14
CA TYR A 317 4.86 -8.22 -5.39
C TYR A 317 4.56 -9.72 -5.18
N MET A 318 5.39 -10.62 -5.72
CA MET A 318 5.21 -12.06 -5.54
C MET A 318 5.30 -12.49 -4.07
N LYS A 319 6.23 -11.88 -3.32
CA LYS A 319 6.42 -12.14 -1.88
C LYS A 319 5.22 -11.70 -1.05
N ASP A 320 4.56 -10.61 -1.44
CA ASP A 320 3.41 -10.07 -0.71
C ASP A 320 2.11 -10.82 -1.02
N ILE A 321 1.91 -11.25 -2.28
CA ILE A 321 0.68 -11.94 -2.71
C ILE A 321 0.63 -13.40 -2.25
N HIS A 322 1.76 -14.10 -2.27
CA HIS A 322 1.84 -15.52 -1.94
C HIS A 322 1.24 -15.90 -0.56
N PRO A 323 1.55 -15.20 0.56
CA PRO A 323 0.95 -15.50 1.85
C PRO A 323 -0.56 -15.24 1.87
N LEU A 324 -1.04 -14.20 1.19
CA LEU A 324 -2.47 -13.89 1.11
C LEU A 324 -3.26 -15.00 0.42
N ILE A 325 -2.78 -15.49 -0.73
CA ILE A 325 -3.39 -16.63 -1.42
C ILE A 325 -3.36 -17.88 -0.55
N SER A 326 -2.22 -18.16 0.08
CA SER A 326 -2.05 -19.33 0.95
C SER A 326 -3.01 -19.29 2.14
N GLN A 327 -3.24 -18.12 2.73
CA GLN A 327 -4.18 -17.93 3.82
C GLN A 327 -5.62 -18.15 3.37
N LYS A 328 -6.03 -17.60 2.22
CA LYS A 328 -7.37 -17.82 1.66
C LYS A 328 -7.65 -19.29 1.35
N ILE A 329 -6.65 -20.02 0.83
CA ILE A 329 -6.74 -21.49 0.64
C ILE A 329 -7.01 -22.19 1.97
N LYS A 330 -6.27 -21.86 3.03
CA LYS A 330 -6.47 -22.47 4.35
C LYS A 330 -7.85 -22.15 4.91
N ALA A 331 -8.30 -20.89 4.83
CA ALA A 331 -9.62 -20.48 5.28
C ALA A 331 -10.74 -21.27 4.54
N CYS A 332 -10.62 -21.43 3.22
CA CYS A 332 -11.57 -22.25 2.46
C CYS A 332 -11.54 -23.71 2.93
N LYS A 333 -10.36 -24.31 3.12
CA LYS A 333 -10.21 -25.69 3.60
C LYS A 333 -10.81 -25.87 5.00
N GLN A 334 -10.64 -24.90 5.90
CA GLN A 334 -11.26 -24.93 7.22
C GLN A 334 -12.79 -24.96 7.12
N LEU A 335 -13.40 -24.10 6.32
CA LEU A 335 -14.86 -24.12 6.11
C LEU A 335 -15.36 -25.40 5.46
N LEU A 336 -14.61 -25.94 4.50
CA LEU A 336 -14.98 -27.18 3.79
C LEU A 336 -14.88 -28.41 4.68
N HIS A 337 -13.85 -28.49 5.53
CA HIS A 337 -13.61 -29.66 6.39
C HIS A 337 -14.27 -29.57 7.77
N SER A 338 -14.59 -28.37 8.25
CA SER A 338 -15.25 -28.19 9.55
C SER A 338 -16.57 -28.96 9.59
N GLN A 339 -16.72 -29.75 10.64
CA GLN A 339 -17.95 -30.46 10.98
C GLN A 339 -18.73 -29.69 12.04
N ALA A 340 -18.02 -28.99 12.93
CA ALA A 340 -18.62 -28.23 14.02
C ALA A 340 -19.37 -26.99 13.51
N PHE A 341 -18.83 -26.26 12.53
CA PHE A 341 -19.49 -25.06 12.02
C PHE A 341 -20.87 -25.35 11.40
N PRO A 342 -21.03 -26.35 10.49
CA PRO A 342 -22.36 -26.77 10.05
C PRO A 342 -23.32 -27.15 11.18
N ALA A 343 -22.85 -27.83 12.24
CA ALA A 343 -23.68 -28.16 13.39
C ALA A 343 -24.15 -26.90 14.14
N VAL A 344 -23.31 -25.88 14.31
CA VAL A 344 -23.75 -24.59 14.85
C VAL A 344 -24.81 -23.94 13.97
N LEU A 345 -24.66 -24.00 12.64
CA LEU A 345 -25.67 -23.48 11.70
C LEU A 345 -27.01 -24.23 11.80
N THR A 346 -27.02 -25.53 12.11
CA THR A 346 -28.28 -26.27 12.31
C THR A 346 -28.98 -25.87 13.61
N TYR A 347 -28.24 -25.57 14.69
CA TYR A 347 -28.81 -24.95 15.89
C TYR A 347 -29.48 -23.61 15.57
N ILE A 348 -28.79 -22.74 14.82
CA ILE A 348 -29.33 -21.45 14.38
C ILE A 348 -30.62 -21.66 13.56
N LEU A 349 -30.64 -22.63 12.64
CA LEU A 349 -31.83 -22.94 11.84
C LEU A 349 -32.99 -23.41 12.71
N ALA A 350 -32.74 -24.31 13.66
CA ALA A 350 -33.77 -24.85 14.56
C ALA A 350 -34.37 -23.76 15.45
N MET A 351 -33.52 -22.94 16.08
CA MET A 351 -33.95 -21.80 16.90
C MET A 351 -34.71 -20.76 16.07
N GLY A 352 -34.19 -20.41 14.89
CA GLY A 352 -34.84 -19.47 13.98
C GLY A 352 -36.22 -19.93 13.52
N ASN A 353 -36.37 -21.22 13.21
CA ASN A 353 -37.67 -21.82 12.85
C ASN A 353 -38.67 -21.77 14.00
N CYS A 354 -38.25 -22.07 15.24
CA CYS A 354 -39.09 -21.96 16.43
C CYS A 354 -39.67 -20.54 16.59
N LEU A 355 -38.83 -19.52 16.43
CA LEU A 355 -39.26 -18.11 16.52
C LEU A 355 -40.14 -17.68 15.32
N ASN A 356 -39.83 -18.16 14.12
CA ASN A 356 -40.56 -17.79 12.92
C ASN A 356 -41.98 -18.41 12.90
N GLU A 357 -42.11 -19.68 13.28
CA GLU A 357 -43.41 -20.36 13.35
C GLU A 357 -44.39 -19.63 14.27
N THR A 358 -43.91 -19.22 15.45
CA THR A 358 -44.71 -18.45 16.42
C THR A 358 -45.04 -17.04 15.93
N SER A 359 -44.27 -16.51 14.98
CA SER A 359 -44.48 -15.20 14.33
C SER A 359 -45.28 -15.28 13.03
N GLY A 360 -45.86 -16.45 12.69
CA GLY A 360 -46.61 -16.66 11.45
C GLY A 360 -45.75 -16.70 10.17
N LYS A 361 -44.41 -16.75 10.32
CA LYS A 361 -43.48 -16.97 9.22
C LYS A 361 -43.24 -18.47 9.11
N GLY A 362 -43.47 -19.06 7.94
CA GLY A 362 -43.28 -20.50 7.74
C GLY A 362 -41.85 -21.00 8.02
N LYS A 363 -41.68 -22.33 8.06
CA LYS A 363 -40.37 -22.98 8.27
C LYS A 363 -39.42 -22.74 7.10
N ALA A 364 -38.18 -22.38 7.40
CA ALA A 364 -37.06 -22.38 6.46
C ALA A 364 -36.35 -23.74 6.45
N LYS A 365 -35.74 -24.09 5.31
CA LYS A 365 -34.90 -25.29 5.14
C LYS A 365 -33.39 -24.99 5.17
N GLY A 366 -33.02 -23.70 5.18
CA GLY A 366 -31.66 -23.20 5.16
C GLY A 366 -31.67 -21.67 5.10
N PHE A 367 -30.51 -21.06 5.30
CA PHE A 367 -30.33 -19.60 5.26
C PHE A 367 -28.93 -19.27 4.72
N GLN A 368 -28.76 -18.06 4.17
CA GLN A 368 -27.47 -17.55 3.73
C GLN A 368 -26.65 -17.04 4.93
N LEU A 369 -25.32 -17.22 4.88
CA LEU A 369 -24.37 -16.84 5.91
C LEU A 369 -24.38 -15.35 6.24
N SER A 370 -24.84 -14.48 5.33
CA SER A 370 -25.09 -13.07 5.61
C SER A 370 -26.03 -12.86 6.81
N THR A 371 -26.88 -13.84 7.12
CA THR A 371 -27.78 -13.84 8.29
C THR A 371 -27.03 -13.84 9.62
N LEU A 372 -25.79 -14.35 9.66
CA LEU A 372 -24.98 -14.37 10.89
C LEU A 372 -24.76 -12.96 11.45
N THR A 373 -24.69 -11.94 10.59
CA THR A 373 -24.56 -10.53 10.98
C THR A 373 -25.77 -9.95 11.73
N LYS A 374 -26.90 -10.68 11.75
CA LYS A 374 -28.16 -10.27 12.38
C LYS A 374 -28.35 -10.89 13.76
N MET A 375 -27.51 -11.86 14.15
CA MET A 375 -27.68 -12.64 15.39
C MET A 375 -27.55 -11.78 16.65
N SER A 376 -26.64 -10.81 16.65
CA SER A 376 -26.47 -9.85 17.74
C SER A 376 -27.55 -8.76 17.77
N GLN A 377 -28.30 -8.56 16.67
CA GLN A 377 -29.32 -7.50 16.57
C GLN A 377 -30.67 -7.93 17.16
N LEU A 378 -30.95 -9.24 17.20
CA LEU A 378 -32.18 -9.77 17.77
C LEU A 378 -32.03 -9.92 19.28
N VAL A 379 -32.55 -8.94 20.03
CA VAL A 379 -32.57 -8.95 21.49
C VAL A 379 -33.80 -9.68 22.05
N SER A 380 -33.66 -10.28 23.22
CA SER A 380 -34.76 -10.87 23.98
C SER A 380 -35.59 -9.79 24.70
N LYS A 381 -36.54 -10.21 25.56
CA LYS A 381 -37.22 -9.29 26.48
C LYS A 381 -36.24 -8.57 27.41
N GLU A 382 -35.15 -9.26 27.78
CA GLU A 382 -34.02 -8.67 28.47
C GLU A 382 -33.04 -8.09 27.43
N LYS A 383 -32.82 -6.77 27.46
CA LYS A 383 -32.06 -6.06 26.42
C LYS A 383 -30.58 -6.46 26.33
N SER A 384 -30.02 -7.02 27.40
CA SER A 384 -28.65 -7.57 27.47
C SER A 384 -28.51 -8.93 26.80
N PHE A 385 -29.60 -9.68 26.64
CA PHE A 385 -29.55 -11.05 26.13
C PHE A 385 -30.00 -11.10 24.68
N THR A 386 -29.10 -11.52 23.79
CA THR A 386 -29.33 -11.58 22.34
C THR A 386 -29.62 -13.01 21.87
N PHE A 387 -30.07 -13.16 20.62
CA PHE A 387 -30.22 -14.47 19.99
C PHE A 387 -28.91 -15.26 19.95
N LEU A 388 -27.78 -14.56 19.89
CA LEU A 388 -26.46 -15.18 19.98
C LEU A 388 -26.16 -15.75 21.39
N HIS A 389 -26.57 -15.05 22.45
CA HIS A 389 -26.48 -15.59 23.82
C HIS A 389 -27.36 -16.84 23.97
N ALA A 390 -28.58 -16.79 23.45
CA ALA A 390 -29.46 -17.95 23.42
C ALA A 390 -28.81 -19.13 22.68
N LEU A 391 -28.13 -18.89 21.56
CA LEU A 391 -27.45 -19.93 20.79
C LEU A 391 -26.35 -20.59 21.62
N VAL A 392 -25.50 -19.78 22.26
CA VAL A 392 -24.43 -20.27 23.12
C VAL A 392 -24.99 -21.10 24.27
N GLU A 393 -26.03 -20.62 24.95
CA GLU A 393 -26.69 -21.34 26.04
C GLU A 393 -27.24 -22.69 25.57
N GLN A 394 -27.94 -22.73 24.44
CA GLN A 394 -28.49 -23.97 23.89
C GLN A 394 -27.39 -24.96 23.52
N ILE A 395 -26.29 -24.50 22.92
CA ILE A 395 -25.13 -25.36 22.62
C ILE A 395 -24.51 -25.89 23.92
N LEU A 396 -24.30 -25.04 24.93
CA LEU A 396 -23.74 -25.46 26.23
C LEU A 396 -24.62 -26.46 26.98
N LEU A 397 -25.94 -26.38 26.84
CA LEU A 397 -26.87 -27.30 27.49
C LEU A 397 -26.96 -28.66 26.78
N GLN A 398 -26.85 -28.69 25.45
CA GLN A 398 -27.11 -29.89 24.66
C GLN A 398 -25.83 -30.58 24.17
N GLU A 399 -24.82 -29.82 23.77
CA GLU A 399 -23.57 -30.31 23.18
C GLU A 399 -22.39 -29.39 23.56
N PRO A 400 -21.91 -29.43 24.82
CA PRO A 400 -20.92 -28.48 25.34
C PRO A 400 -19.61 -28.43 24.53
N ASP A 401 -19.17 -29.56 23.98
CA ASP A 401 -17.95 -29.62 23.18
C ASP A 401 -18.07 -28.84 21.85
N LEU A 402 -19.28 -28.69 21.31
CA LEU A 402 -19.52 -27.89 20.11
C LEU A 402 -19.27 -26.40 20.33
N ALA A 403 -19.30 -25.91 21.58
CA ALA A 403 -18.97 -24.52 21.89
C ALA A 403 -17.52 -24.14 21.51
N LYS A 404 -16.65 -25.13 21.30
CA LYS A 404 -15.25 -24.95 20.88
C LYS A 404 -15.08 -24.92 19.35
N PHE A 405 -16.16 -24.89 18.56
CA PHE A 405 -16.10 -24.97 17.09
C PHE A 405 -15.19 -23.92 16.43
N SER A 406 -15.00 -22.76 17.05
CA SER A 406 -14.10 -21.71 16.55
C SER A 406 -12.66 -22.18 16.38
N GLN A 407 -12.24 -23.22 17.12
CA GLN A 407 -10.92 -23.85 17.00
C GLN A 407 -10.70 -24.53 15.63
N GLU A 408 -11.78 -24.87 14.90
CA GLU A 408 -11.68 -25.39 13.53
C GLU A 408 -11.52 -24.27 12.48
N LEU A 409 -11.74 -23.00 12.87
CA LEU A 409 -11.83 -21.83 11.98
C LEU A 409 -10.81 -20.74 12.34
N THR A 410 -9.60 -21.12 12.73
CA THR A 410 -8.56 -20.18 13.21
C THR A 410 -8.11 -19.14 12.18
N GLU A 411 -8.24 -19.41 10.88
CA GLU A 411 -7.87 -18.45 9.83
C GLU A 411 -8.80 -17.22 9.78
N PHE A 412 -9.93 -17.26 10.51
CA PHE A 412 -10.91 -16.19 10.56
C PHE A 412 -10.68 -15.18 11.69
N GLU A 413 -9.68 -15.38 12.55
CA GLU A 413 -9.30 -14.39 13.58
C GLU A 413 -8.70 -13.12 12.95
N ALA A 414 -7.90 -13.29 11.89
CA ALA A 414 -7.22 -12.23 11.16
C ALA A 414 -7.36 -12.42 9.64
N VAL A 415 -8.58 -12.23 9.11
CA VAL A 415 -8.85 -12.33 7.68
C VAL A 415 -8.24 -11.13 6.93
N PRO A 416 -7.38 -11.34 5.92
CA PRO A 416 -6.91 -10.25 5.09
C PRO A 416 -8.05 -9.61 4.29
N GLY A 417 -8.00 -8.28 4.16
CA GLY A 417 -8.96 -7.51 3.38
C GLY A 417 -8.96 -7.81 1.88
N ALA A 418 -8.00 -8.56 1.34
CA ALA A 418 -7.98 -8.89 -0.08
C ALA A 418 -9.04 -9.95 -0.43
N SER A 419 -9.76 -9.76 -1.54
CA SER A 419 -10.70 -10.76 -2.05
C SER A 419 -10.02 -11.78 -2.97
N VAL A 420 -10.59 -12.98 -3.09
CA VAL A 420 -10.16 -14.04 -4.03
C VAL A 420 -10.11 -13.50 -5.46
N LYS A 421 -11.10 -12.68 -5.85
CA LYS A 421 -11.13 -12.03 -7.17
C LYS A 421 -9.99 -11.03 -7.34
N GLY A 422 -9.74 -10.19 -6.34
CA GLY A 422 -8.63 -9.23 -6.34
C GLY A 422 -7.28 -9.91 -6.45
N LEU A 423 -7.03 -10.92 -5.62
CA LEU A 423 -5.77 -11.69 -5.64
C LEU A 423 -5.53 -12.40 -6.98
N ASN A 424 -6.57 -12.96 -7.62
CA ASN A 424 -6.43 -13.53 -8.96
C ASN A 424 -6.05 -12.45 -10.00
N ALA A 425 -6.67 -11.27 -9.93
CA ALA A 425 -6.33 -10.17 -10.83
C ALA A 425 -4.88 -9.69 -10.64
N GLU A 426 -4.36 -9.68 -9.42
CA GLU A 426 -2.96 -9.36 -9.16
C GLU A 426 -1.99 -10.39 -9.77
N VAL A 427 -2.33 -11.69 -9.74
CA VAL A 427 -1.55 -12.73 -10.44
C VAL A 427 -1.58 -12.56 -11.96
N ASP A 428 -2.71 -12.13 -12.52
CA ASP A 428 -2.83 -11.81 -13.96
C ASP A 428 -1.99 -10.58 -14.35
N VAL A 429 -1.89 -9.57 -13.47
CA VAL A 429 -1.02 -8.41 -13.67
C VAL A 429 0.45 -8.85 -13.74
N LEU A 430 0.89 -9.75 -12.85
CA LEU A 430 2.24 -10.32 -12.90
C LEU A 430 2.52 -11.07 -14.22
N SER A 431 1.53 -11.79 -14.76
CA SER A 431 1.64 -12.45 -16.07
C SER A 431 1.91 -11.42 -17.19
N LYS A 432 1.13 -10.34 -17.22
CA LYS A 432 1.28 -9.27 -18.22
C LYS A 432 2.61 -8.53 -18.09
N GLN A 433 3.10 -8.32 -16.87
CA GLN A 433 4.42 -7.72 -16.64
C GLN A 433 5.52 -8.63 -17.19
N LEU A 434 5.47 -9.94 -16.93
CA LEU A 434 6.41 -10.92 -17.50
C LEU A 434 6.40 -10.92 -19.04
N GLU A 435 5.22 -10.91 -19.64
CA GLU A 435 5.07 -10.83 -21.10
C GLU A 435 5.68 -9.55 -21.66
N THR A 436 5.50 -8.41 -20.98
CA THR A 436 6.06 -7.12 -21.38
C THR A 436 7.59 -7.14 -21.33
N ILE A 437 8.18 -7.73 -20.29
CA ILE A 437 9.64 -7.89 -20.14
C ILE A 437 10.20 -8.79 -21.24
N ASP A 438 9.55 -9.91 -21.55
CA ASP A 438 9.98 -10.82 -22.63
C ASP A 438 9.82 -10.18 -24.02
N GLN A 439 8.76 -9.42 -24.25
CA GLN A 439 8.58 -8.64 -25.47
C GLN A 439 9.69 -7.59 -25.64
N TYR A 440 10.03 -6.85 -24.59
CA TYR A 440 11.15 -5.91 -24.60
C TYR A 440 12.46 -6.63 -24.95
N ARG A 441 12.75 -7.76 -24.29
CA ARG A 441 13.94 -8.58 -24.55
C ARG A 441 14.03 -9.02 -26.02
N LYS A 442 12.92 -9.50 -26.61
CA LYS A 442 12.86 -9.90 -28.02
C LYS A 442 13.09 -8.73 -28.97
N SER A 443 12.44 -7.59 -28.72
CA SER A 443 12.61 -6.35 -29.50
C SER A 443 14.06 -5.86 -29.43
N PHE A 444 14.66 -5.84 -28.25
CA PHE A 444 16.05 -5.44 -28.03
C PHE A 444 17.02 -6.32 -28.84
N LYS A 445 16.86 -7.65 -28.76
CA LYS A 445 17.67 -8.61 -29.52
C LYS A 445 17.54 -8.41 -31.03
N SER A 446 16.34 -8.12 -31.54
CA SER A 446 16.11 -7.91 -32.98
C SER A 446 16.76 -6.63 -33.51
N LYS A 447 16.90 -5.59 -32.68
CA LYS A 447 17.45 -4.30 -33.09
C LYS A 447 18.99 -4.25 -33.00
N HIS A 448 19.60 -5.17 -32.27
CA HIS A 448 21.04 -5.22 -32.01
C HIS A 448 21.69 -6.46 -32.65
N HIS A 449 21.87 -6.45 -33.98
CA HIS A 449 22.49 -7.58 -34.72
C HIS A 449 24.02 -7.71 -34.53
N LYS A 450 24.69 -6.68 -34.02
CA LYS A 450 26.10 -6.67 -33.60
C LYS A 450 26.18 -6.11 -32.18
N SER A 451 25.85 -6.95 -31.21
CA SER A 451 25.80 -6.59 -29.79
C SER A 451 27.21 -6.44 -29.20
N SER A 452 27.39 -5.49 -28.29
CA SER A 452 28.57 -5.49 -27.42
C SER A 452 28.50 -6.63 -26.39
N THR A 453 29.63 -7.00 -25.78
CA THR A 453 29.66 -8.00 -24.69
C THR A 453 28.71 -7.64 -23.54
N SER A 454 28.61 -6.36 -23.17
CA SER A 454 27.67 -5.88 -22.15
C SER A 454 26.20 -6.08 -22.56
N GLU A 455 25.86 -5.84 -23.83
CA GLU A 455 24.49 -6.01 -24.36
C GLU A 455 24.09 -7.50 -24.42
N GLU A 456 25.03 -8.40 -24.76
CA GLU A 456 24.81 -9.85 -24.74
C GLU A 456 24.60 -10.38 -23.32
N GLN A 457 25.41 -9.91 -22.37
CA GLN A 457 25.29 -10.25 -20.96
C GLN A 457 23.95 -9.78 -20.38
N PHE A 458 23.53 -8.54 -20.67
CA PHE A 458 22.22 -8.02 -20.29
C PHE A 458 21.06 -8.88 -20.84
N LEU A 459 21.12 -9.28 -22.12
CA LEU A 459 20.10 -10.15 -22.74
C LEU A 459 20.05 -11.55 -22.13
N LYS A 460 21.20 -12.06 -21.67
CA LYS A 460 21.32 -13.33 -20.96
C LYS A 460 20.70 -13.22 -19.57
N GLU A 461 21.04 -12.19 -18.80
CA GLU A 461 20.46 -11.96 -17.47
C GLU A 461 18.94 -11.76 -17.53
N LEU A 462 18.45 -10.97 -18.50
CA LEU A 462 17.01 -10.83 -18.73
C LEU A 462 16.34 -12.19 -18.99
N LYS A 463 16.99 -13.07 -19.77
CA LYS A 463 16.47 -14.41 -20.05
C LYS A 463 16.34 -15.23 -18.76
N GLU A 464 17.40 -15.27 -17.96
CA GLU A 464 17.44 -16.02 -16.72
C GLU A 464 16.41 -15.51 -15.70
N ILE A 465 16.20 -14.19 -15.65
CA ILE A 465 15.17 -13.56 -14.81
C ILE A 465 13.77 -13.94 -15.29
N ILE A 466 13.48 -13.86 -16.59
CA ILE A 466 12.18 -14.26 -17.16
C ILE A 466 11.91 -15.73 -16.86
N GLU A 467 12.89 -16.61 -17.02
CA GLU A 467 12.75 -18.04 -16.72
C GLU A 467 12.48 -18.27 -15.22
N ARG A 468 13.25 -17.62 -14.35
CA ARG A 468 13.09 -17.72 -12.89
C ARG A 468 11.72 -17.24 -12.42
N TYR A 469 11.34 -16.03 -12.82
CA TYR A 469 10.05 -15.45 -12.43
C TYR A 469 8.88 -16.13 -13.13
N GLY A 470 9.06 -16.67 -14.34
CA GLY A 470 8.06 -17.51 -15.00
C GLY A 470 7.76 -18.80 -14.23
N MET A 471 8.78 -19.45 -13.67
CA MET A 471 8.58 -20.61 -12.80
C MET A 471 7.84 -20.23 -11.52
N GLN A 472 8.23 -19.15 -10.83
CA GLN A 472 7.56 -18.66 -9.63
C GLN A 472 6.11 -18.24 -9.89
N HIS A 473 5.87 -17.55 -11.01
CA HIS A 473 4.53 -17.16 -11.45
C HIS A 473 3.66 -18.39 -11.75
N THR A 474 4.21 -19.44 -12.37
CA THR A 474 3.48 -20.69 -12.64
C THR A 474 3.04 -21.35 -11.33
N GLU A 475 3.91 -21.42 -10.33
CA GLU A 475 3.58 -21.93 -8.99
C GLU A 475 2.49 -21.08 -8.31
N LEU A 476 2.62 -19.76 -8.36
CA LEU A 476 1.65 -18.81 -7.80
C LEU A 476 0.29 -18.94 -8.49
N THR A 477 0.29 -19.08 -9.82
CA THR A 477 -0.89 -19.26 -10.65
C THR A 477 -1.62 -20.56 -10.28
N LYS A 478 -0.90 -21.67 -10.08
CA LYS A 478 -1.52 -22.92 -9.60
C LYS A 478 -2.23 -22.73 -8.26
N LYS A 479 -1.59 -22.04 -7.31
CA LYS A 479 -2.21 -21.72 -6.01
C LYS A 479 -3.42 -20.80 -6.16
N ALA A 480 -3.36 -19.80 -7.05
CA ALA A 480 -4.49 -18.91 -7.31
C ALA A 480 -5.71 -19.67 -7.88
N HIS A 481 -5.47 -20.63 -8.78
CA HIS A 481 -6.51 -21.52 -9.30
C HIS A 481 -7.08 -22.44 -8.21
N GLU A 482 -6.24 -23.02 -7.36
CA GLU A 482 -6.68 -23.80 -6.19
C GLU A 482 -7.57 -22.95 -5.27
N MET A 483 -7.12 -21.73 -4.92
CA MET A 483 -7.87 -20.78 -4.11
C MET A 483 -9.25 -20.49 -4.71
N LYS A 484 -9.31 -20.18 -6.01
CA LYS A 484 -10.56 -19.92 -6.72
C LYS A 484 -11.49 -21.13 -6.69
N LYS A 485 -10.96 -22.32 -6.98
CA LYS A 485 -11.73 -23.58 -6.97
C LYS A 485 -12.32 -23.85 -5.59
N LEU A 486 -11.49 -23.80 -4.54
CA LEU A 486 -11.94 -24.05 -3.17
C LEU A 486 -12.98 -23.02 -2.72
N TYR A 487 -12.84 -21.76 -3.11
CA TYR A 487 -13.85 -20.75 -2.79
C TYR A 487 -15.18 -21.04 -3.50
N SER A 488 -15.17 -21.46 -4.77
CA SER A 488 -16.39 -21.91 -5.44
C SER A 488 -17.04 -23.12 -4.76
N GLU A 489 -16.26 -24.06 -4.23
CA GLU A 489 -16.78 -25.17 -3.43
C GLU A 489 -17.40 -24.70 -2.10
N VAL A 490 -16.81 -23.69 -1.45
CA VAL A 490 -17.38 -23.06 -0.25
C VAL A 490 -18.74 -22.43 -0.59
N LEU A 491 -18.83 -21.64 -1.66
CA LEU A 491 -20.08 -21.01 -2.08
C LEU A 491 -21.17 -22.06 -2.32
N GLN A 492 -20.83 -23.15 -3.02
CA GLN A 492 -21.76 -24.26 -3.25
C GLN A 492 -22.18 -24.94 -1.94
N LYS A 493 -21.24 -25.25 -1.04
CA LYS A 493 -21.51 -25.94 0.23
C LYS A 493 -22.49 -25.16 1.11
N PHE A 494 -22.38 -23.83 1.14
CA PHE A 494 -23.21 -22.97 1.98
C PHE A 494 -24.40 -22.31 1.25
N GLY A 495 -24.60 -22.60 -0.04
CA GLY A 495 -25.73 -22.10 -0.82
C GLY A 495 -25.67 -20.59 -1.12
N GLU A 496 -24.46 -20.06 -1.24
CA GLU A 496 -24.20 -18.66 -1.57
C GLU A 496 -24.21 -18.41 -3.08
N ALA A 497 -24.34 -17.14 -3.49
CA ALA A 497 -24.27 -16.76 -4.90
C ALA A 497 -22.86 -17.02 -5.47
N GLU A 498 -22.77 -17.44 -6.74
CA GLU A 498 -21.48 -17.76 -7.40
C GLU A 498 -20.52 -16.56 -7.49
N ASP A 499 -21.07 -15.35 -7.48
CA ASP A 499 -20.34 -14.08 -7.55
C ASP A 499 -20.18 -13.39 -6.19
N GLN A 500 -20.58 -14.05 -5.10
CA GLN A 500 -20.43 -13.52 -3.74
C GLN A 500 -18.97 -13.17 -3.46
N ASP A 501 -18.74 -11.99 -2.89
CA ASP A 501 -17.39 -11.54 -2.58
C ASP A 501 -16.84 -12.26 -1.33
N SER A 502 -15.64 -12.80 -1.47
CA SER A 502 -14.96 -13.55 -0.40
C SER A 502 -14.53 -12.71 0.80
N GLN A 503 -14.26 -11.41 0.61
CA GLN A 503 -13.94 -10.51 1.70
C GLN A 503 -15.17 -10.30 2.57
N GLU A 504 -16.34 -10.09 1.97
CA GLU A 504 -17.61 -9.98 2.69
C GLU A 504 -17.95 -11.27 3.42
N LEU A 505 -17.95 -12.41 2.71
CA LEU A 505 -18.32 -13.70 3.30
C LEU A 505 -17.42 -14.06 4.47
N PHE A 506 -16.10 -13.94 4.30
CA PHE A 506 -15.16 -14.23 5.39
C PHE A 506 -15.27 -13.19 6.52
N GLY A 507 -15.63 -11.95 6.19
CA GLY A 507 -15.95 -10.91 7.17
C GLY A 507 -17.14 -11.29 8.04
N TRP A 508 -18.25 -11.77 7.46
CA TRP A 508 -19.43 -12.20 8.22
C TRP A 508 -19.09 -13.31 9.22
N ILE A 509 -18.28 -14.29 8.78
CA ILE A 509 -17.85 -15.40 9.63
C ILE A 509 -16.91 -14.90 10.73
N SER A 510 -15.91 -14.07 10.40
CA SER A 510 -15.00 -13.48 11.39
C SER A 510 -15.74 -12.70 12.46
N SER A 511 -16.69 -11.84 12.07
CA SER A 511 -17.54 -11.10 13.01
C SER A 511 -18.38 -12.05 13.86
N PHE A 512 -19.00 -13.06 13.27
CA PHE A 512 -19.79 -14.06 14.00
C PHE A 512 -18.96 -14.79 15.05
N LEU A 513 -17.74 -15.23 14.72
CA LEU A 513 -16.86 -15.92 15.67
C LEU A 513 -16.49 -15.03 16.86
N LYS A 514 -16.16 -13.77 16.61
CA LYS A 514 -15.85 -12.78 17.66
C LYS A 514 -17.07 -12.53 18.55
N GLU A 515 -18.22 -12.30 17.96
CA GLU A 515 -19.46 -12.08 18.70
C GLU A 515 -19.86 -13.32 19.52
N PHE A 516 -19.69 -14.52 18.96
CA PHE A 516 -19.98 -15.78 19.65
C PHE A 516 -19.08 -15.95 20.88
N GLN A 517 -17.79 -15.68 20.73
CA GLN A 517 -16.83 -15.79 21.83
C GLN A 517 -17.13 -14.77 22.94
N ASN A 518 -17.55 -13.55 22.59
CA ASN A 518 -18.00 -12.57 23.57
C ASN A 518 -19.22 -13.06 24.34
N ALA A 519 -20.26 -13.54 23.64
CA ALA A 519 -21.46 -14.09 24.28
C ALA A 519 -21.15 -15.32 25.16
N TYR A 520 -20.17 -16.15 24.77
CA TYR A 520 -19.67 -17.27 25.57
C TYR A 520 -18.99 -16.82 26.86
N ILE A 521 -18.18 -15.76 26.80
CA ILE A 521 -17.56 -15.16 27.98
C ILE A 521 -18.62 -14.54 28.89
N ASP A 522 -19.62 -13.86 28.33
CA ASP A 522 -20.69 -13.19 29.09
C ASP A 522 -21.58 -14.18 29.86
N LEU A 523 -21.76 -15.41 29.36
CA LEU A 523 -22.56 -16.45 30.01
C LEU A 523 -21.79 -17.28 31.05
N ARG A 524 -20.46 -17.31 30.98
CA ARG A 524 -19.61 -18.09 31.89
C ARG A 524 -19.75 -17.74 33.39
N PRO A 525 -20.06 -16.51 33.82
CA PRO A 525 -20.34 -16.19 35.22
C PRO A 525 -21.70 -16.69 35.73
N SER A 526 -22.59 -17.12 34.82
CA SER A 526 -24.01 -17.41 35.11
C SER A 526 -24.36 -18.90 35.07
N LEU A 527 -23.39 -19.75 34.68
CA LEU A 527 -23.42 -21.22 34.71
C LEU A 527 -22.41 -21.71 35.75
#